data_AF-A0A0A2M314-F1
#
_entry.id   AF-A0A0A2M314-F1
#
_cell.length_a   1.000
_cell.length_b   1.000
_cell.length_c   1.000
_cell.angle_alpha   90.00
_cell.angle_beta   90.00
_cell.angle_gamma   90.00
#
_symmetry.space_group_name_H-M   'P 1'
#
loop_
_entity.id
_entity.type
_entity.pdbx_description
1 polymer ?
#
loop_
_entity_poly.entity_id
_entity_poly.type
_entity_poly.pdbx_seq_one_letter_code
_entity_poly.pdbx_strand_id
1 'polypeptide(L)'
;MALPQRVMNMAYGLGAAVVIIGALFKLMHWPFASEMLIAGLGTEAFIFAMSAFEPIHKDLDWSLVYPELAGGEAKKKEIKKENPTEAQGLLSQKLDNLLKEAKIDGELMASLGSSIKNFESAAKGIAPTVDSISSQKKYSEEMSTAAAQMESLNSLYKVQLDSASRNAEANRVIAENATKLQQEMSAMTKNIASLNNVYGGMLSAMGNKA
;
A
#
# COMPACT_ATOMS: atom_id res chain seq x y z
N MET A 1 -40.45 5.44 7.01
CA MET A 1 -40.26 6.58 7.93
C MET A 1 -38.81 6.96 7.79
N ALA A 2 -38.49 8.05 7.07
CA ALA A 2 -37.11 8.45 6.86
C ALA A 2 -36.50 8.84 8.21
N LEU A 3 -35.30 8.33 8.52
CA LEU A 3 -34.59 8.70 9.73
C LEU A 3 -34.16 10.18 9.62
N PRO A 4 -34.14 10.94 10.73
CA PRO A 4 -33.63 12.31 10.68
C PRO A 4 -32.15 12.31 10.27
N GLN A 5 -31.76 13.20 9.36
CA GLN A 5 -30.39 13.29 8.82
C GLN A 5 -29.29 13.33 9.90
N ARG A 6 -29.56 13.99 11.03
CA ARG A 6 -28.64 14.01 12.19
C ARG A 6 -28.43 12.64 12.81
N VAL A 7 -29.49 11.85 12.92
CA VAL A 7 -29.45 10.48 13.45
C VAL A 7 -28.71 9.58 12.49
N MET A 8 -28.89 9.76 11.18
CA MET A 8 -28.19 8.99 10.17
C MET A 8 -26.68 9.31 10.14
N ASN A 9 -26.30 10.59 10.18
CA ASN A 9 -24.89 10.99 10.29
C ASN A 9 -24.23 10.48 11.58
N MET A 10 -24.98 10.47 12.69
CA MET A 10 -24.52 9.89 13.95
C MET A 10 -24.38 8.37 13.85
N ALA A 11 -25.28 7.68 13.15
CA ALA A 11 -25.21 6.25 12.91
C ALA A 11 -23.99 5.87 12.05
N TYR A 12 -23.71 6.59 10.95
CA TYR A 12 -22.48 6.38 10.16
C TYR A 12 -21.22 6.62 11.02
N GLY A 13 -21.20 7.68 11.82
CA GLY A 13 -20.05 7.98 12.70
C GLY A 13 -19.81 6.89 13.75
N LEU A 14 -20.89 6.39 14.37
CA LEU A 14 -20.80 5.30 15.36
C LEU A 14 -20.44 3.96 14.71
N GLY A 15 -21.01 3.65 13.53
CA GLY A 15 -20.67 2.45 12.75
C GLY A 15 -19.20 2.41 12.38
N ALA A 16 -18.70 3.51 11.81
CA ALA A 16 -17.29 3.66 11.46
C ALA A 16 -16.36 3.50 12.68
N ALA A 17 -16.74 4.05 13.84
CA ALA A 17 -15.95 3.90 15.07
C ALA A 17 -15.83 2.43 15.50
N VAL A 18 -16.92 1.65 15.45
CA VAL A 18 -16.89 0.22 15.80
C VAL A 18 -16.02 -0.58 14.82
N VAL A 19 -16.07 -0.26 13.52
CA VAL A 19 -15.20 -0.88 12.50
C VAL A 19 -13.73 -0.58 12.75
N ILE A 20 -13.39 0.68 13.05
CA ILE A 20 -12.01 1.10 13.34
C ILE A 20 -11.46 0.35 14.57
N ILE A 21 -12.27 0.20 15.62
CA ILE A 21 -11.89 -0.58 16.82
C ILE A 21 -11.69 -2.06 16.47
N GLY A 22 -12.56 -2.65 15.66
CA GLY A 22 -12.40 -4.03 15.19
C GLY A 22 -11.13 -4.24 14.36
N ALA A 23 -10.82 -3.29 13.46
CA ALA A 23 -9.60 -3.30 12.67
C ALA A 23 -8.35 -3.16 13.57
N LEU A 24 -8.39 -2.28 14.57
CA LEU A 24 -7.31 -2.11 15.54
C LEU A 24 -7.02 -3.41 16.31
N PHE A 25 -8.07 -4.10 16.79
CA PHE A 25 -7.91 -5.39 17.48
C PHE A 25 -7.27 -6.45 16.56
N LYS A 26 -7.65 -6.46 15.28
CA LYS A 26 -7.07 -7.37 14.29
C LYS A 26 -5.59 -7.10 14.03
N LEU A 27 -5.19 -5.83 13.97
CA LEU A 27 -3.79 -5.43 13.80
C LEU A 27 -2.94 -5.77 15.04
N MET A 28 -3.48 -5.54 16.24
CA MET A 28 -2.79 -5.78 17.51
C MET A 28 -2.79 -7.25 17.95
N HIS A 29 -3.44 -8.15 17.20
CA HIS A 29 -3.55 -9.59 17.50
C HIS A 29 -4.12 -9.89 18.89
N TRP A 30 -5.05 -9.05 19.35
CA TRP A 30 -5.72 -9.25 20.64
C TRP A 30 -6.69 -10.44 20.59
N PRO A 31 -6.94 -11.11 21.74
CA PRO A 31 -7.96 -12.16 21.79
C PRO A 31 -9.32 -11.57 21.39
N PHE A 32 -10.15 -12.36 20.70
CA PHE A 32 -11.45 -11.95 20.14
C PHE A 32 -11.41 -10.93 18.99
N ALA A 33 -10.24 -10.71 18.38
CA ALA A 33 -10.10 -9.74 17.29
C ALA A 33 -10.94 -10.04 16.05
N SER A 34 -11.12 -11.33 15.70
CA SER A 34 -11.91 -11.72 14.54
C SER A 34 -13.39 -11.46 14.78
N GLU A 35 -13.88 -11.76 15.97
CA GLU A 35 -15.26 -11.58 16.41
C GLU A 35 -15.61 -10.09 16.47
N MET A 36 -14.71 -9.25 16.99
CA MET A 36 -14.90 -7.80 17.02
C MET A 36 -14.90 -7.18 15.61
N LEU A 37 -14.02 -7.65 14.72
CA LEU A 37 -13.98 -7.19 13.33
C LEU A 37 -15.25 -7.59 12.56
N ILE A 38 -15.74 -8.82 12.75
CA ILE A 38 -16.99 -9.30 12.14
C ILE A 38 -18.18 -8.48 12.65
N ALA A 39 -18.23 -8.18 13.95
CA ALA A 39 -19.28 -7.33 14.52
C ALA A 39 -19.25 -5.90 13.94
N GLY A 40 -18.07 -5.31 13.78
CA GLY A 40 -17.91 -3.99 13.17
C GLY A 40 -18.35 -3.97 11.71
N LEU A 41 -17.84 -4.89 10.88
CA LEU A 41 -18.22 -4.99 9.47
C LEU A 41 -19.71 -5.30 9.29
N GLY A 42 -20.28 -6.13 10.16
CA GLY A 42 -21.73 -6.41 10.18
C GLY A 42 -22.58 -5.18 10.53
N THR A 43 -22.10 -4.36 11.47
CA THR A 43 -22.74 -3.08 11.82
C THR A 43 -22.75 -2.14 10.61
N GLU A 44 -21.65 -2.04 9.86
CA GLU A 44 -21.62 -1.21 8.66
C GLU A 44 -22.49 -1.77 7.52
N ALA A 45 -22.48 -3.08 7.30
CA ALA A 45 -23.36 -3.68 6.31
C ALA A 45 -24.84 -3.36 6.57
N PHE A 46 -25.25 -3.30 7.85
CA PHE A 46 -26.60 -2.92 8.24
C PHE A 46 -26.88 -1.43 7.99
N ILE A 47 -25.94 -0.55 8.34
CA ILE A 47 -26.08 0.90 8.14
C ILE A 47 -26.17 1.24 6.64
N PHE A 48 -25.29 0.65 5.81
CA PHE A 48 -25.35 0.80 4.36
C PHE A 48 -26.65 0.25 3.75
N ALA A 49 -27.16 -0.87 4.26
CA ALA A 49 -28.43 -1.41 3.80
C ALA A 49 -29.60 -0.46 4.11
N MET A 50 -29.60 0.19 5.27
CA MET A 50 -30.63 1.21 5.60
C MET A 50 -30.45 2.50 4.77
N SER A 51 -29.20 2.92 4.54
CA SER A 51 -28.85 4.07 3.69
C SER A 51 -29.41 3.97 2.28
N ALA A 52 -29.39 2.76 1.70
CA ALA A 52 -29.86 2.53 0.33
C ALA A 52 -31.36 2.85 0.12
N PHE A 53 -32.16 2.91 1.19
CA PHE A 53 -33.57 3.28 1.13
C PHE A 53 -33.82 4.77 1.41
N GLU A 54 -32.78 5.58 1.65
CA GLU A 54 -32.92 7.02 1.75
C GLU A 54 -33.06 7.67 0.36
N PRO A 55 -33.96 8.65 0.19
CA PRO A 55 -34.07 9.39 -1.05
C PRO A 55 -32.77 10.14 -1.36
N ILE A 56 -32.36 10.11 -2.62
CA ILE A 56 -31.21 10.86 -3.14
C ILE A 56 -31.44 12.33 -2.82
N HIS A 57 -30.57 12.90 -1.98
CA HIS A 57 -30.69 14.29 -1.56
C HIS A 57 -30.46 15.19 -2.78
N LYS A 58 -31.32 16.21 -2.94
CA LYS A 58 -31.08 17.28 -3.92
C LYS A 58 -30.02 18.20 -3.35
N ASP A 59 -28.87 18.27 -4.00
CA ASP A 59 -27.82 19.21 -3.64
C ASP A 59 -28.29 20.66 -3.77
N LEU A 60 -27.62 21.54 -3.01
CA LEU A 60 -27.88 22.98 -3.01
C LEU A 60 -27.73 23.54 -4.43
N ASP A 61 -28.76 24.23 -4.91
CA ASP A 61 -28.79 24.77 -6.26
C ASP A 61 -27.88 26.00 -6.38
N TRP A 62 -26.60 25.75 -6.69
CA TRP A 62 -25.57 26.78 -6.87
C TRP A 62 -25.88 27.75 -8.01
N SER A 63 -26.87 27.44 -8.87
CA SER A 63 -27.33 28.34 -9.93
C SER A 63 -28.03 29.60 -9.39
N LEU A 64 -28.50 29.59 -8.14
CA LEU A 64 -29.02 30.80 -7.48
C LEU A 64 -27.92 31.83 -7.15
N VAL A 65 -26.67 31.40 -7.00
CA VAL A 65 -25.55 32.25 -6.56
C VAL A 65 -24.59 32.58 -7.72
N TYR A 66 -24.46 31.68 -8.70
CA TYR A 66 -23.64 31.89 -9.90
C TYR A 66 -24.43 31.52 -11.17
N PRO A 67 -25.23 32.46 -11.71
CA PRO A 67 -26.03 32.21 -12.91
C PRO A 67 -25.18 31.95 -14.18
N GLU A 68 -23.90 32.32 -14.18
CA GLU A 68 -22.93 32.05 -15.26
C GLU A 68 -22.68 30.54 -15.53
N LEU A 69 -23.06 29.66 -14.60
CA LEU A 69 -22.98 28.20 -14.76
C LEU A 69 -24.33 27.58 -15.15
N ALA A 70 -25.39 28.37 -15.25
CA ALA A 70 -26.71 27.90 -15.67
C ALA A 70 -26.76 27.85 -17.20
N GLY A 71 -26.81 26.63 -17.76
CA GLY A 71 -27.01 26.41 -19.20
C GLY A 71 -25.77 25.90 -19.95
N GLY A 72 -25.02 24.98 -19.37
CA GLY A 72 -23.87 24.33 -20.02
C GLY A 72 -24.20 23.66 -21.35
N GLU A 73 -24.04 24.38 -22.46
CA GLU A 73 -23.77 23.82 -23.79
C GLU A 73 -22.71 24.65 -24.51
N ALA A 74 -21.54 24.05 -24.72
CA ALA A 74 -20.43 24.66 -25.44
C ALA A 74 -20.75 24.77 -26.94
N LYS A 75 -21.10 25.97 -27.43
CA LYS A 75 -21.19 26.22 -28.87
C LYS A 75 -19.82 26.51 -29.50
N LYS A 76 -19.47 25.60 -30.41
CA LYS A 76 -18.35 25.60 -31.36
C LYS A 76 -18.18 26.97 -32.04
N LYS A 77 -17.00 27.59 -31.92
CA LYS A 77 -16.66 28.86 -32.56
C LYS A 77 -16.26 28.62 -34.03
N GLU A 78 -17.01 29.15 -34.98
CA GLU A 78 -16.64 29.18 -36.40
C GLU A 78 -15.48 30.16 -36.62
N ILE A 79 -14.44 29.69 -37.32
CA ILE A 79 -13.26 30.48 -37.69
C ILE A 79 -13.55 31.15 -39.03
N LYS A 80 -13.80 32.47 -39.02
CA LYS A 80 -13.72 33.29 -40.24
C LYS A 80 -12.24 33.59 -40.53
N LYS A 81 -11.79 33.20 -41.73
CA LYS A 81 -10.48 33.55 -42.28
C LYS A 81 -10.49 35.01 -42.72
N GLU A 82 -9.62 35.83 -42.17
CA GLU A 82 -9.28 37.16 -42.72
C GLU A 82 -7.77 37.23 -43.03
N ASN A 83 -7.46 37.97 -44.09
CA ASN A 83 -6.20 37.92 -44.84
C ASN A 83 -5.00 38.52 -44.08
N PRO A 84 -3.75 38.05 -44.32
CA PRO A 84 -2.58 38.36 -43.49
C PRO A 84 -1.98 39.76 -43.68
N THR A 85 -2.36 40.50 -44.72
CA THR A 85 -1.63 41.68 -45.19
C THR A 85 -2.14 43.01 -44.63
N GLU A 86 -3.35 43.04 -44.07
CA GLU A 86 -3.90 44.22 -43.39
C GLU A 86 -3.55 44.22 -41.88
N ALA A 87 -3.18 43.07 -41.32
CA ALA A 87 -2.90 42.91 -39.89
C ALA A 87 -1.69 43.74 -39.40
N GLN A 88 -0.67 43.96 -40.22
CA GLN A 88 0.56 44.63 -39.78
C GLN A 88 0.45 46.17 -39.75
N GLY A 89 -0.29 46.78 -40.68
CA GLY A 89 -0.56 48.22 -40.67
C GLY A 89 -1.57 48.62 -39.59
N LEU A 90 -2.61 47.80 -39.40
CA LEU A 90 -3.61 47.98 -38.35
C LEU A 90 -3.08 47.67 -36.94
N LEU A 91 -2.11 46.75 -36.79
CA LEU A 91 -1.49 46.48 -35.49
C LEU A 91 -0.54 47.60 -35.08
N SER A 92 0.25 48.17 -35.99
CA SER A 92 1.12 49.31 -35.66
C SER A 92 0.32 50.58 -35.38
N GLN A 93 -0.75 50.85 -36.16
CA GLN A 93 -1.66 51.96 -35.88
C GLN A 93 -2.50 51.72 -34.62
N LYS A 94 -2.91 50.47 -34.31
CA LYS A 94 -3.56 50.15 -33.04
C LYS A 94 -2.59 50.20 -31.87
N LEU A 95 -1.32 49.86 -32.03
CA LEU A 95 -0.32 49.94 -30.97
C LEU A 95 0.04 51.40 -30.68
N ASP A 96 0.22 52.22 -31.72
CA ASP A 96 0.42 53.66 -31.58
C ASP A 96 -0.82 54.35 -31.01
N ASN A 97 -2.03 53.98 -31.45
CA ASN A 97 -3.27 54.51 -30.86
C ASN A 97 -3.49 53.99 -29.43
N LEU A 98 -3.11 52.76 -29.09
CA LEU A 98 -3.14 52.26 -27.72
C LEU A 98 -2.10 52.97 -26.84
N LEU A 99 -0.90 53.28 -27.35
CA LEU A 99 0.09 54.08 -26.63
C LEU A 99 -0.31 55.56 -26.48
N LYS A 100 -1.13 56.09 -27.42
CA LYS A 100 -1.64 57.47 -27.38
C LYS A 100 -2.94 57.62 -26.57
N GLU A 101 -3.84 56.63 -26.61
CA GLU A 101 -5.11 56.59 -25.89
C GLU A 101 -4.96 56.05 -24.48
N ALA A 102 -4.11 55.02 -24.27
CA ALA A 102 -3.62 54.72 -22.94
C ALA A 102 -2.55 55.76 -22.63
N LYS A 103 -2.99 56.92 -22.11
CA LYS A 103 -2.20 57.55 -21.05
C LYS A 103 -1.68 56.41 -20.20
N ILE A 104 -0.35 56.24 -20.16
CA ILE A 104 0.27 55.34 -19.19
C ILE A 104 0.04 56.02 -17.85
N ASP A 105 -1.21 55.96 -17.39
CA ASP A 105 -1.63 56.40 -16.08
C ASP A 105 -0.88 55.52 -15.10
N GLY A 106 -0.36 56.14 -14.04
CA GLY A 106 0.45 55.44 -13.03
C GLY A 106 -0.25 54.20 -12.46
N GLU A 107 -1.57 54.14 -12.55
CA GLU A 107 -2.40 53.00 -12.18
C GLU A 107 -2.16 51.74 -13.04
N LEU A 108 -1.92 51.88 -14.35
CA LEU A 108 -1.66 50.75 -15.25
C LEU A 108 -0.23 50.22 -15.07
N MET A 109 0.72 51.11 -14.79
CA MET A 109 2.08 50.72 -14.37
C MET A 109 2.08 50.06 -12.99
N ALA A 110 1.24 50.55 -12.06
CA ALA A 110 1.07 49.95 -10.75
C ALA A 110 0.40 48.56 -10.83
N SER A 111 -0.59 48.37 -11.72
CA SER A 111 -1.26 47.08 -11.91
C SER A 111 -0.36 46.05 -12.59
N LEU A 112 0.49 46.48 -13.54
CA LEU A 112 1.52 45.64 -14.14
C LEU A 112 2.60 45.27 -13.10
N GLY A 113 3.06 46.23 -12.31
CA GLY A 113 4.00 45.98 -11.21
C GLY A 113 3.42 45.02 -10.17
N SER A 114 2.13 45.17 -9.83
CA SER A 114 1.40 44.24 -8.97
C SER A 114 1.31 42.85 -9.59
N SER A 115 1.01 42.74 -10.88
CA SER A 115 0.93 41.47 -11.60
C SER A 115 2.28 40.74 -11.65
N ILE A 116 3.37 41.46 -11.91
CA ILE A 116 4.74 40.90 -11.89
C ILE A 116 5.11 40.43 -10.48
N LYS A 117 4.78 41.22 -9.45
CA LYS A 117 5.04 40.87 -8.04
C LYS A 117 4.21 39.67 -7.58
N ASN A 118 2.96 39.57 -8.04
CA ASN A 118 2.10 38.42 -7.77
C ASN A 118 2.62 37.16 -8.48
N PHE A 119 3.11 37.29 -9.71
CA PHE A 119 3.74 36.18 -10.44
C PHE A 119 5.04 35.71 -9.79
N GLU A 120 5.90 36.63 -9.36
CA GLU A 120 7.12 36.32 -8.59
C GLU A 120 6.77 35.55 -7.29
N SER A 121 5.72 36.00 -6.60
CA SER A 121 5.24 35.36 -5.36
C SER A 121 4.70 33.95 -5.62
N ALA A 122 3.92 33.76 -6.69
CA ALA A 122 3.43 32.45 -7.11
C ALA A 122 4.58 31.51 -7.51
N ALA A 123 5.56 32.00 -8.28
CA ALA A 123 6.74 31.23 -8.68
C ALA A 123 7.62 30.82 -7.46
N LYS A 124 7.80 31.72 -6.49
CA LYS A 124 8.48 31.40 -5.22
C LYS A 124 7.70 30.37 -4.39
N GLY A 125 6.37 30.37 -4.46
CA GLY A 125 5.52 29.35 -3.83
C GLY A 125 5.61 27.96 -4.48
N ILE A 126 6.00 27.88 -5.76
CA ILE A 126 6.20 26.60 -6.47
C ILE A 126 7.50 25.90 -6.05
N ALA A 127 8.57 26.66 -5.77
CA ALA A 127 9.86 26.11 -5.37
C ALA A 127 9.79 25.08 -4.20
N PRO A 128 9.13 25.37 -3.05
CA PRO A 128 9.00 24.39 -1.96
C PRO A 128 8.11 23.19 -2.32
N THR A 129 7.26 23.31 -3.33
CA THR A 129 6.42 22.21 -3.81
C THR A 129 7.24 21.18 -4.58
N VAL A 130 8.28 21.60 -5.30
CA VAL A 130 9.16 20.70 -6.07
C VAL A 130 9.99 19.81 -5.13
N ASP A 131 10.56 20.37 -4.07
CA ASP A 131 11.29 19.60 -3.05
C ASP A 131 10.38 18.60 -2.34
N SER A 132 9.14 19.00 -2.05
CA SER A 132 8.11 18.15 -1.44
C SER A 132 7.71 16.98 -2.36
N ILE A 133 7.55 17.23 -3.66
CA ILE A 133 7.25 16.19 -4.66
C ILE A 133 8.41 15.19 -4.76
N SER A 134 9.66 15.67 -4.76
CA SER A 134 10.84 14.78 -4.77
C SER A 134 10.91 13.90 -3.51
N SER A 135 10.59 14.48 -2.35
CA SER A 135 10.58 13.78 -1.06
C SER A 135 9.48 12.73 -1.02
N GLN A 136 8.30 13.04 -1.54
CA GLN A 136 7.18 12.10 -1.67
C GLN A 136 7.53 10.92 -2.59
N LYS A 137 8.18 11.21 -3.72
CA LYS A 137 8.65 10.17 -4.65
C LYS A 137 9.68 9.26 -3.99
N LYS A 138 10.68 9.84 -3.32
CA LYS A 138 11.71 9.09 -2.59
C LYS A 138 11.09 8.24 -1.48
N TYR A 139 10.14 8.78 -0.72
CA TYR A 139 9.39 8.03 0.27
C TYR A 139 8.65 6.83 -0.34
N SER A 140 8.00 7.01 -1.50
CA SER A 140 7.34 5.92 -2.21
C SER A 140 8.32 4.84 -2.70
N GLU A 141 9.50 5.23 -3.18
CA GLU A 141 10.55 4.29 -3.60
C GLU A 141 11.13 3.51 -2.41
N GLU A 142 11.40 4.19 -1.30
CA GLU A 142 11.87 3.55 -0.06
C GLU A 142 10.81 2.60 0.52
N MET A 143 9.54 2.99 0.51
CA MET A 143 8.43 2.13 0.93
C MET A 143 8.32 0.88 0.04
N SER A 144 8.45 1.03 -1.28
CA SER A 144 8.46 -0.10 -2.21
C SER A 144 9.65 -1.04 -1.96
N THR A 145 10.81 -0.47 -1.66
CA THR A 145 12.03 -1.23 -1.35
C THR A 145 11.88 -1.98 -0.02
N ALA A 146 11.33 -1.32 1.01
CA ALA A 146 11.05 -1.94 2.30
C ALA A 146 10.03 -3.08 2.18
N ALA A 147 9.00 -2.93 1.35
CA ALA A 147 8.03 -3.99 1.08
C ALA A 147 8.71 -5.22 0.45
N ALA A 148 9.57 -5.03 -0.56
CA ALA A 148 10.33 -6.11 -1.18
C ALA A 148 11.29 -6.79 -0.18
N GLN A 149 11.93 -6.02 0.70
CA GLN A 149 12.78 -6.57 1.77
C GLN A 149 11.98 -7.36 2.80
N MET A 150 10.78 -6.91 3.17
CA MET A 150 9.89 -7.68 4.07
C MET A 150 9.42 -8.98 3.44
N GLU A 151 9.11 -8.99 2.14
CA GLU A 151 8.77 -10.22 1.42
C GLU A 151 9.95 -11.20 1.42
N SER A 152 11.15 -10.71 1.15
CA SER A 152 12.39 -11.50 1.23
C SER A 152 12.62 -12.06 2.64
N LEU A 153 12.38 -11.26 3.69
CA LEU A 153 12.45 -11.72 5.08
C LEU A 153 11.47 -12.86 5.37
N ASN A 154 10.22 -12.74 4.91
CA ASN A 154 9.23 -13.81 5.08
C ASN A 154 9.67 -15.11 4.38
N SER A 155 10.19 -14.98 3.16
CA SER A 155 10.78 -16.10 2.42
C SER A 155 11.96 -16.74 3.17
N LEU A 156 12.88 -15.93 3.70
CA LEU A 156 14.00 -16.41 4.52
C LEU A 156 13.53 -17.14 5.78
N TYR A 157 12.51 -16.62 6.47
CA TYR A 157 11.90 -17.31 7.61
C TYR A 157 11.34 -18.68 7.21
N LYS A 158 10.65 -18.77 6.07
CA LYS A 158 10.14 -20.04 5.55
C LYS A 158 11.27 -21.03 5.24
N VAL A 159 12.34 -20.56 4.58
CA VAL A 159 13.52 -21.38 4.28
C VAL A 159 14.22 -21.85 5.56
N GLN A 160 14.35 -20.98 6.56
CA GLN A 160 14.95 -21.32 7.85
C GLN A 160 14.13 -22.39 8.58
N LEU A 161 12.80 -22.27 8.55
CA LEU A 161 11.89 -23.21 9.21
C LEU A 161 11.91 -24.58 8.50
N ASP A 162 11.93 -24.60 7.16
CA ASP A 162 12.11 -25.83 6.38
C ASP A 162 13.48 -26.47 6.66
N SER A 163 14.55 -25.66 6.72
CA SER A 163 15.90 -26.12 7.02
C SER A 163 16.02 -26.69 8.43
N ALA A 164 15.38 -26.05 9.42
CA ALA A 164 15.32 -26.56 10.78
C ALA A 164 14.57 -27.89 10.86
N SER A 165 13.45 -28.02 10.14
CA SER A 165 12.71 -29.29 10.04
C SER A 165 13.54 -30.39 9.38
N ARG A 166 14.23 -30.07 8.28
CA ARG A 166 15.14 -31.02 7.61
C ARG A 166 16.30 -31.44 8.51
N ASN A 167 16.89 -30.51 9.26
CA ASN A 167 17.94 -30.83 10.22
C ASN A 167 17.44 -31.69 11.38
N ALA A 168 16.24 -31.41 11.90
CA ALA A 168 15.63 -32.22 12.95
C ALA A 168 15.40 -33.66 12.47
N GLU A 169 14.87 -33.83 11.25
CA GLU A 169 14.67 -35.16 10.66
C GLU A 169 16.00 -35.86 10.37
N ALA A 170 17.00 -35.15 9.86
CA ALA A 170 18.35 -35.71 9.66
C ALA A 170 18.95 -36.21 10.99
N ASN A 171 18.83 -35.42 12.07
CA ASN A 171 19.28 -35.83 13.40
C ASN A 171 18.53 -37.05 13.92
N ARG A 172 17.21 -37.13 13.68
CA ARG A 172 16.39 -38.30 14.04
C ARG A 172 16.88 -39.55 13.33
N VAL A 173 17.09 -39.47 12.01
CA VAL A 173 17.59 -40.58 11.19
C VAL A 173 18.99 -41.00 11.61
N ILE A 174 19.88 -40.04 11.91
CA ILE A 174 21.24 -40.32 12.40
C ILE A 174 21.18 -41.07 13.75
N ALA A 175 20.36 -40.62 14.69
CA ALA A 175 20.21 -41.29 16.00
C ALA A 175 19.64 -42.71 15.86
N GLU A 176 18.67 -42.89 14.96
CA GLU A 176 18.06 -44.19 14.68
C GLU A 176 19.07 -45.15 14.03
N ASN A 177 19.86 -44.67 13.07
CA ASN A 177 20.94 -45.44 12.44
C ASN A 177 22.08 -45.77 13.40
N ALA A 178 22.46 -44.84 14.29
CA ALA A 178 23.45 -45.11 15.33
C ALA A 178 23.01 -46.24 16.27
N THR A 179 21.71 -46.27 16.59
CA THR A 179 21.11 -47.34 17.40
C THR A 179 21.15 -48.69 16.67
N LYS A 180 20.75 -48.73 15.40
CA LYS A 180 20.84 -49.94 14.56
C LYS A 180 22.28 -50.43 14.43
N LEU A 181 23.23 -49.52 14.17
CA LEU A 181 24.65 -49.84 14.09
C LEU A 181 25.17 -50.45 15.41
N GLN A 182 24.74 -49.90 16.55
CA GLN A 182 25.10 -50.43 17.86
C GLN A 182 24.54 -51.85 18.07
N GLN A 183 23.32 -52.12 17.62
CA GLN A 183 22.72 -53.46 17.64
C GLN A 183 23.48 -54.45 16.76
N GLU A 184 23.81 -54.07 15.52
CA GLU A 184 24.59 -54.89 14.58
C GLU A 184 25.99 -55.19 15.11
N MET A 185 26.68 -54.18 15.66
CA MET A 185 28.01 -54.35 16.29
C MET A 185 27.95 -55.28 17.51
N SER A 186 26.88 -55.19 18.31
CA SER A 186 26.65 -56.10 19.44
C SER A 186 26.43 -57.54 18.97
N ALA A 187 25.61 -57.73 17.93
CA ALA A 187 25.36 -59.05 17.32
C ALA A 187 26.65 -59.63 16.71
N MET A 188 27.43 -58.83 16.00
CA MET A 188 28.72 -59.22 15.44
C MET A 188 29.70 -59.65 16.55
N THR A 189 29.78 -58.89 17.65
CA THR A 189 30.64 -59.23 18.80
C THR A 189 30.21 -60.55 19.44
N LYS A 190 28.89 -60.78 19.62
CA LYS A 190 28.36 -62.06 20.11
C LYS A 190 28.71 -63.21 19.19
N ASN A 191 28.60 -63.04 17.88
CA ASN A 191 28.97 -64.06 16.89
C ASN A 191 30.47 -64.38 16.93
N ILE A 192 31.34 -63.37 17.00
CA ILE A 192 32.79 -63.58 17.13
C ILE A 192 33.13 -64.28 18.45
N ALA A 193 32.50 -63.89 19.56
CA ALA A 193 32.68 -64.57 20.85
C ALA A 193 32.23 -66.04 20.77
N SER A 194 31.10 -66.32 20.11
CA SER A 194 30.62 -67.69 19.89
C SER A 194 31.58 -68.50 19.03
N LEU A 195 32.08 -67.93 17.92
CA LEU A 195 33.10 -68.57 17.08
C LEU A 195 34.37 -68.87 17.88
N ASN A 196 34.90 -67.89 18.61
CA ASN A 196 36.08 -68.08 19.46
C ASN A 196 35.87 -69.16 20.52
N ASN A 197 34.68 -69.24 21.13
CA ASN A 197 34.35 -70.32 22.07
C ASN A 197 34.31 -71.70 21.40
N VAL A 198 33.77 -71.80 20.19
CA VAL A 198 33.76 -73.07 19.42
C VAL A 198 35.18 -73.47 19.00
N TYR A 199 35.99 -72.52 18.51
CA TYR A 199 37.40 -72.79 18.17
C TYR A 199 38.23 -73.16 19.40
N GLY A 200 38.04 -72.50 20.54
CA GLY A 200 38.69 -72.84 21.80
C GLY A 200 38.27 -74.21 22.34
N GLY A 201 36.97 -74.54 22.23
CA GLY A 201 36.43 -75.86 22.57
C GLY A 201 36.98 -76.96 21.66
N MET A 202 37.10 -76.68 20.36
CA MET A 202 37.67 -77.62 19.39
C MET A 202 39.18 -77.81 19.59
N LEU A 203 39.94 -76.74 19.87
CA LEU A 203 41.37 -76.83 20.23
C LEU A 203 41.59 -77.60 21.54
N SER A 204 40.76 -77.38 22.58
CA SER A 204 40.82 -78.18 23.81
C SER A 204 40.51 -79.66 23.54
N ALA A 205 39.51 -79.94 22.70
CA ALA A 205 39.14 -81.32 22.33
C ALA A 205 40.21 -82.01 21.45
N MET A 206 40.97 -81.23 20.66
CA MET A 206 42.04 -81.75 19.80
C MET A 206 43.38 -81.86 20.53
N GLY A 207 43.68 -80.95 21.46
CA GLY A 207 44.90 -80.96 22.29
C GLY A 207 44.86 -81.98 23.42
N ASN A 208 43.67 -82.37 23.90
CA ASN A 208 43.52 -83.41 24.93
C ASN A 208 43.52 -84.85 24.36
N LYS A 209 43.87 -85.01 23.07
CA LYS A 209 43.97 -86.28 22.34
C LYS A 209 45.40 -86.63 21.90
N ALA A 210 46.41 -85.87 22.35
CA ALA A 210 47.82 -86.15 22.13
C ALA A 210 48.46 -86.72 23.40
#